data_AF-A0A073K4C2-F1
#
_entry.id   AF-A0A073K4C2-F1
#
_cell.length_a   1.000
_cell.length_b   1.000
_cell.length_c   1.000
_cell.angle_alpha   90.00
_cell.angle_beta   90.00
_cell.angle_gamma   90.00
#
_symmetry.space_group_name_H-M   'P 1'
#
loop_
_entity.id
_entity.type
_entity.pdbx_description
1 polymer ?
#
loop_
_entity_poly.entity_id
_entity_poly.type
_entity_poly.pdbx_seq_one_letter_code
_entity_poly.pdbx_strand_id
1 'polypeptide(L)'
;MDQEKKNRLLVNLGRLVDSDMESRHIIKQSLALQIPSRHRFLFLLLFFAVFFAIQYYILIKSGKIIEKFAGLLGNVNDIVVPTFAVIITGYAIFQALVNGPTLISLITISESDKSKFEEYNLYFLGISMLYLFLIILNLLLMFFFNVVPKNWSLPLIPGYINEIIASVLWTVYLTFLINSLIELKSFVYNLFQCFRINAIASGVDFLKQEKDKSEKDK
;
A
#
# COMPACT_ATOMS: atom_id res chain seq x y z
N MET A 1 13.54 20.29 -27.18
CA MET A 1 12.42 20.05 -26.23
C MET A 1 11.47 21.23 -26.36
N ASP A 2 10.17 20.97 -26.50
CA ASP A 2 9.16 22.02 -26.67
C ASP A 2 9.08 22.96 -25.44
N GLN A 3 8.82 24.25 -25.66
CA GLN A 3 8.86 25.30 -24.63
C GLN A 3 7.85 25.01 -23.50
N GLU A 4 6.68 24.46 -23.87
CA GLU A 4 5.65 24.04 -22.92
C GLU A 4 6.12 22.91 -21.99
N LYS A 5 6.80 21.88 -22.54
CA LYS A 5 7.35 20.77 -21.76
C LYS A 5 8.41 21.24 -20.77
N LYS A 6 9.26 22.19 -21.18
CA LYS A 6 10.29 22.78 -20.31
C LYS A 6 9.67 23.51 -19.12
N ASN A 7 8.61 24.30 -19.36
CA ASN A 7 7.92 25.02 -18.29
C ASN A 7 7.22 24.07 -17.32
N ARG A 8 6.55 23.00 -17.81
CA ARG A 8 5.94 21.97 -16.95
C ARG A 8 6.98 21.25 -16.09
N LEU A 9 8.12 20.90 -16.68
CA LEU A 9 9.23 20.27 -15.96
C LEU A 9 9.72 21.17 -14.82
N LEU A 10 9.93 22.47 -15.08
CA LEU A 10 10.39 23.43 -14.06
C LEU A 10 9.38 23.59 -12.92
N VAL A 11 8.07 23.70 -13.23
CA VAL A 11 7.02 23.80 -12.21
C VAL A 11 6.97 22.55 -11.34
N ASN A 12 7.02 21.37 -11.95
CA ASN A 12 6.95 20.10 -11.22
C ASN A 12 8.22 19.85 -10.38
N LEU A 13 9.40 20.21 -10.89
CA LEU A 13 10.64 20.19 -10.11
C LEU A 13 10.61 21.17 -8.95
N GLY A 14 10.13 22.40 -9.18
CA GLY A 14 9.96 23.41 -8.14
C GLY A 14 9.13 22.89 -6.97
N ARG A 15 8.01 22.21 -7.25
CA ARG A 15 7.18 21.58 -6.21
C ARG A 15 7.85 20.47 -5.42
N LEU A 16 8.74 19.69 -6.04
CA LEU A 16 9.50 18.65 -5.35
C LEU A 16 10.51 19.27 -4.37
N VAL A 17 11.04 20.46 -4.69
CA VAL A 17 12.02 21.20 -3.86
C VAL A 17 11.37 22.08 -2.81
N ASP A 18 10.32 22.84 -3.17
CA ASP A 18 9.52 23.69 -2.27
C ASP A 18 8.64 22.89 -1.30
N SER A 19 8.72 21.55 -1.36
CA SER A 19 8.11 20.69 -0.36
C SER A 19 8.89 20.77 0.95
N ASP A 20 8.80 21.91 1.64
CA ASP A 20 8.94 22.06 3.09
C ASP A 20 7.78 21.31 3.81
N MET A 21 7.43 20.14 3.28
CA MET A 21 6.30 19.36 3.70
C MET A 21 6.72 18.60 4.96
N GLU A 22 6.15 19.02 6.08
CA GLU A 22 6.18 18.26 7.33
C GLU A 22 5.97 16.77 7.03
N SER A 23 6.80 15.90 7.60
CA SER A 23 6.75 14.44 7.38
C SER A 23 5.34 13.87 7.54
N ARG A 24 4.56 14.42 8.48
CA ARG A 24 3.14 14.12 8.71
C ARG A 24 2.27 14.32 7.48
N HIS A 25 2.50 15.39 6.73
CA HIS A 25 1.74 15.71 5.53
C HIS A 25 2.00 14.68 4.43
N ILE A 26 3.26 14.34 4.19
CA ILE A 26 3.66 13.34 3.17
C ILE A 26 3.08 11.96 3.53
N ILE A 27 3.22 11.54 4.80
CA ILE A 27 2.68 10.26 5.27
C ILE A 27 1.16 10.24 5.10
N LYS A 28 0.46 11.29 5.52
CA LYS A 28 -1.01 11.37 5.37
C LYS A 28 -1.44 11.33 3.92
N GLN A 29 -0.77 12.06 3.03
CA GLN A 29 -1.05 12.02 1.60
C GLN A 29 -0.82 10.62 1.00
N SER A 30 0.29 9.97 1.38
CA SER A 30 0.62 8.63 0.89
C SER A 30 -0.39 7.57 1.33
N LEU A 31 -0.89 7.65 2.57
CA LEU A 31 -1.91 6.73 3.10
C LEU A 31 -3.31 7.03 2.54
N ALA A 32 -3.61 8.28 2.21
CA ALA A 32 -4.88 8.64 1.57
C ALA A 32 -5.05 7.95 0.20
N LEU A 33 -3.95 7.64 -0.49
CA LEU A 33 -3.98 6.88 -1.76
C LEU A 33 -4.35 5.40 -1.56
N GLN A 34 -4.28 4.89 -0.33
CA GLN A 34 -4.64 3.51 0.01
C GLN A 34 -6.11 3.37 0.44
N ILE A 35 -6.88 4.47 0.41
CA ILE A 35 -8.31 4.46 0.74
C ILE A 35 -9.06 3.68 -0.36
N PRO A 36 -9.89 2.69 0.00
CA PRO A 36 -10.58 1.87 -0.98
C PRO A 36 -11.54 2.70 -1.83
N SER A 37 -11.57 2.42 -3.13
CA SER A 37 -12.58 2.96 -4.05
C SER A 37 -13.99 2.50 -3.66
N ARG A 38 -15.04 3.20 -4.12
CA ARG A 38 -16.44 2.88 -3.78
C ARG A 38 -16.81 1.42 -4.07
N HIS A 39 -16.38 0.87 -5.20
CA HIS A 39 -16.63 -0.54 -5.55
C HIS A 39 -15.92 -1.51 -4.61
N ARG A 40 -14.67 -1.19 -4.25
CA ARG A 40 -13.91 -2.00 -3.29
C ARG A 40 -14.49 -1.90 -1.89
N PHE A 41 -14.94 -0.71 -1.48
CA PHE A 41 -15.61 -0.52 -0.21
C PHE A 41 -16.87 -1.38 -0.11
N LEU A 42 -17.70 -1.41 -1.17
CA LEU A 42 -18.87 -2.30 -1.23
C LEU A 42 -18.49 -3.78 -1.13
N PHE A 43 -17.44 -4.21 -1.83
CA PHE A 43 -16.92 -5.57 -1.74
C PHE A 43 -16.43 -5.91 -0.32
N LEU A 44 -15.69 -4.99 0.32
CA LEU A 44 -15.20 -5.17 1.69
C LEU A 44 -16.34 -5.20 2.71
N LEU A 45 -17.40 -4.43 2.50
CA LEU A 45 -18.59 -4.44 3.34
C LEU A 45 -19.35 -5.76 3.21
N LEU A 46 -19.50 -6.29 1.99
CA LEU A 46 -20.06 -7.62 1.76
C LEU A 46 -19.22 -8.70 2.44
N PHE A 47 -17.90 -8.66 2.25
CA PHE A 47 -16.96 -9.57 2.89
C PHE A 47 -17.08 -9.52 4.41
N PHE A 48 -17.11 -8.30 4.98
CA PHE A 48 -17.29 -8.08 6.41
C PHE A 48 -18.60 -8.73 6.91
N ALA A 49 -19.73 -8.47 6.25
CA ALA A 49 -21.03 -8.99 6.67
C ALA A 49 -21.09 -10.53 6.63
N VAL A 50 -20.62 -11.13 5.53
CA VAL A 50 -20.60 -12.60 5.36
C VAL A 50 -19.66 -13.24 6.36
N PHE A 51 -18.44 -12.71 6.50
CA PHE A 51 -17.44 -13.28 7.38
C PHE A 51 -17.83 -13.12 8.86
N PHE A 52 -18.40 -11.96 9.23
CA PHE A 52 -18.95 -11.76 10.57
C PHE A 52 -20.05 -12.76 10.89
N ALA A 53 -20.98 -13.02 9.96
CA ALA A 53 -22.05 -14.00 10.16
C ALA A 53 -21.51 -15.42 10.38
N ILE A 54 -20.49 -15.83 9.60
CA ILE A 54 -19.82 -17.13 9.74
C ILE A 54 -19.10 -17.21 11.09
N GLN A 55 -18.33 -16.18 11.46
CA GLN A 55 -17.62 -16.12 12.74
C GLN A 55 -18.59 -16.15 13.91
N TYR A 56 -19.66 -15.36 13.87
CA TYR A 56 -20.71 -15.34 14.88
C TYR A 56 -21.30 -16.74 15.09
N TYR A 57 -21.60 -17.47 14.01
CA TYR A 57 -22.13 -18.84 14.07
C TYR A 57 -21.13 -19.85 14.66
N ILE A 58 -19.84 -19.76 14.29
CA ILE A 58 -18.80 -20.70 14.73
C ILE A 58 -18.29 -20.41 16.15
N LEU A 59 -18.15 -19.12 16.52
CA LEU A 59 -17.52 -18.70 17.77
C LEU A 59 -18.44 -18.88 18.97
N ILE A 60 -19.72 -18.48 18.87
CA ILE A 60 -20.71 -18.69 19.94
C ILE A 60 -20.88 -20.18 20.26
N LYS A 61 -20.76 -21.03 19.24
CA LYS A 61 -20.96 -22.48 19.41
C LYS A 61 -19.72 -23.22 19.94
N SER A 62 -18.52 -22.62 19.86
CA SER A 62 -17.26 -23.31 20.18
C SER A 62 -16.46 -22.78 21.39
N GLY A 63 -16.84 -21.62 21.96
CA GLY A 63 -16.42 -21.16 23.29
C GLY A 63 -14.91 -20.91 23.51
N LYS A 64 -14.08 -20.97 22.46
CA LYS A 64 -12.61 -20.80 22.55
C LYS A 64 -12.10 -19.77 21.54
N ILE A 65 -12.54 -18.54 21.73
CA ILE A 65 -12.33 -17.43 20.80
C ILE A 65 -10.87 -16.95 20.82
N ILE A 66 -10.32 -16.68 22.02
CA ILE A 66 -8.97 -16.11 22.20
C ILE A 66 -7.87 -17.04 21.69
N GLU A 67 -7.96 -18.35 22.00
CA GLU A 67 -6.97 -19.34 21.58
C GLU A 67 -6.88 -19.48 20.05
N LYS A 68 -8.03 -19.45 19.36
CA LYS A 68 -8.08 -19.48 17.89
C LYS A 68 -7.50 -18.21 17.28
N PHE A 69 -7.68 -17.05 17.92
CA PHE A 69 -7.15 -15.78 17.43
C PHE A 69 -5.64 -15.67 17.53
N ALA A 70 -5.03 -16.10 18.64
CA ALA A 70 -3.57 -16.08 18.78
C ALA A 70 -2.88 -16.92 17.69
N GLY A 71 -3.41 -18.11 17.40
CA GLY A 71 -2.89 -18.97 16.32
C GLY A 71 -3.06 -18.36 14.93
N LEU A 72 -4.22 -17.76 14.64
CA LEU A 72 -4.46 -17.09 13.36
C LEU A 72 -3.58 -15.84 13.18
N LEU A 73 -3.33 -15.09 14.25
CA LEU A 73 -2.45 -13.92 14.21
C LEU A 73 -1.01 -14.29 13.83
N GLY A 74 -0.51 -15.43 14.33
CA GLY A 74 0.77 -16.01 13.89
C GLY A 74 0.81 -16.24 12.39
N ASN A 75 -0.18 -16.98 11.86
CA ASN A 75 -0.29 -17.27 10.43
C ASN A 75 -0.41 -15.99 9.57
N VAL A 76 -1.12 -14.97 10.05
CA VAL A 76 -1.21 -13.69 9.33
C VAL A 76 0.15 -12.99 9.28
N ASN A 77 0.90 -13.01 10.38
CA ASN A 77 2.22 -12.40 10.42
C ASN A 77 3.22 -13.08 9.48
N ASP A 78 3.14 -14.41 9.34
CA ASP A 78 3.94 -15.19 8.39
C ASP A 78 3.66 -14.82 6.92
N ILE A 79 2.52 -14.17 6.64
CA ILE A 79 2.19 -13.62 5.31
C ILE A 79 2.62 -12.15 5.22
N VAL A 80 2.30 -11.35 6.24
CA VAL A 80 2.52 -9.89 6.24
C VAL A 80 4.00 -9.54 6.16
N VAL A 81 4.86 -10.20 6.94
CA VAL A 81 6.29 -9.88 7.00
C VAL A 81 7.00 -10.15 5.67
N PRO A 82 6.86 -11.33 5.02
CA PRO A 82 7.42 -11.53 3.69
C PRO A 82 6.84 -10.59 2.63
N THR A 83 5.54 -10.27 2.72
CA THR A 83 4.91 -9.34 1.79
C THR A 83 5.51 -7.94 1.92
N PHE A 84 5.80 -7.49 3.13
CA PHE A 84 6.49 -6.21 3.35
C PHE A 84 7.88 -6.20 2.70
N ALA A 85 8.65 -7.28 2.80
CA ALA A 85 9.94 -7.39 2.14
C ALA A 85 9.82 -7.29 0.60
N VAL A 86 8.79 -7.91 0.01
CA VAL A 86 8.47 -7.79 -1.43
C VAL A 86 8.13 -6.33 -1.79
N ILE A 87 7.36 -5.64 -0.94
CA ILE A 87 6.99 -4.23 -1.16
C ILE A 87 8.23 -3.33 -1.15
N ILE A 88 9.10 -3.44 -0.14
CA ILE A 88 10.34 -2.66 -0.07
C ILE A 88 11.24 -2.96 -1.27
N THR A 89 11.34 -4.22 -1.66
CA THR A 89 12.14 -4.62 -2.83
C THR A 89 11.58 -4.02 -4.12
N GLY A 90 10.27 -4.09 -4.35
CA GLY A 90 9.66 -3.47 -5.52
C GLY A 90 9.74 -1.94 -5.49
N TYR A 91 9.71 -1.31 -4.30
CA TYR A 91 9.95 0.13 -4.20
C TYR A 91 11.40 0.48 -4.54
N ALA A 92 12.39 -0.31 -4.10
CA ALA A 92 13.78 -0.13 -4.51
C ALA A 92 13.97 -0.31 -6.02
N ILE A 93 13.29 -1.30 -6.64
CA ILE A 93 13.28 -1.48 -8.09
C ILE A 93 12.71 -0.24 -8.79
N PHE A 94 11.59 0.30 -8.31
CA PHE A 94 11.03 1.55 -8.82
C PHE A 94 12.07 2.68 -8.76
N GLN A 95 12.71 2.90 -7.61
CA GLN A 95 13.74 3.93 -7.47
C GLN A 95 14.92 3.73 -8.44
N ALA A 96 15.31 2.48 -8.71
CA ALA A 96 16.38 2.17 -9.65
C ALA A 96 15.98 2.38 -11.13
N LEU A 97 14.72 2.08 -11.49
CA LEU A 97 14.20 2.23 -12.85
C LEU A 97 13.98 3.70 -13.21
N VAL A 98 13.67 4.55 -12.24
CA VAL A 98 13.42 5.97 -12.48
C VAL A 98 14.73 6.75 -12.50
N ASN A 99 15.53 6.51 -13.53
CA ASN A 99 16.78 7.25 -13.78
C ASN A 99 16.69 8.12 -15.05
N GLY A 100 17.51 9.18 -15.10
CA GLY A 100 17.70 10.11 -16.23
C GLY A 100 16.47 10.33 -17.12
N PRO A 101 16.38 9.69 -18.30
CA PRO A 101 15.28 9.87 -19.26
C PRO A 101 13.89 9.50 -18.72
N THR A 102 13.82 8.46 -17.90
CA THR A 102 12.59 7.93 -17.32
C THR A 102 12.05 8.86 -16.26
N LEU A 103 12.94 9.40 -15.42
CA LEU A 103 12.59 10.42 -14.43
C LEU A 103 12.01 11.67 -15.12
N ILE A 104 12.69 12.18 -16.15
CA ILE A 104 12.22 13.33 -16.91
C ILE A 104 10.85 13.05 -17.53
N SER A 105 10.66 11.86 -18.11
CA SER A 105 9.37 11.46 -18.69
C SER A 105 8.26 11.43 -17.64
N LEU A 106 8.50 10.83 -16.47
CA LEU A 106 7.53 10.74 -15.39
C LEU A 106 7.20 12.08 -14.72
N ILE A 107 8.17 12.99 -14.64
CA ILE A 107 7.94 14.36 -14.14
C ILE A 107 7.17 15.19 -15.16
N THR A 108 7.43 15.00 -16.46
CA THR A 108 6.79 15.79 -17.53
C THR A 108 5.34 15.35 -17.79
N ILE A 109 5.02 14.07 -17.59
CA ILE A 109 3.65 13.57 -17.72
C ILE A 109 2.87 13.97 -16.46
N SER A 110 1.97 14.92 -16.62
CA SER A 110 1.01 15.36 -15.61
C SER A 110 -0.39 15.34 -16.21
N GLU A 111 -1.24 14.42 -15.75
CA GLU A 111 -2.67 14.39 -16.09
C GLU A 111 -3.51 15.21 -15.09
N SER A 112 -2.92 15.61 -13.96
CA SER A 112 -3.56 16.36 -12.87
C SER A 112 -2.56 17.33 -12.24
N ASP A 113 -2.88 17.91 -11.08
CA ASP A 113 -1.93 18.71 -10.29
C ASP A 113 -0.63 17.95 -9.99
N LYS A 114 -0.61 16.62 -9.94
CA LYS A 114 0.62 15.86 -9.62
C LYS A 114 1.27 15.26 -10.86
N SER A 115 2.60 15.22 -10.86
CA SER A 115 3.35 14.44 -11.85
C SER A 115 3.17 12.94 -11.60
N LYS A 116 3.30 12.10 -12.65
CA LYS A 116 3.25 10.65 -12.49
C LYS A 116 4.36 10.11 -11.58
N PHE A 117 5.52 10.79 -11.57
CA PHE A 117 6.58 10.47 -10.61
C PHE A 117 6.10 10.63 -9.16
N GLU A 118 5.51 11.78 -8.83
CA GLU A 118 5.01 12.08 -7.49
C GLU A 118 3.90 11.10 -7.07
N GLU A 119 2.99 10.78 -8.00
CA GLU A 119 1.91 9.81 -7.78
C GLU A 119 2.45 8.42 -7.43
N TYR A 120 3.35 7.86 -8.24
CA TYR A 120 3.94 6.55 -7.97
C TYR A 120 4.80 6.54 -6.70
N ASN A 121 5.60 7.59 -6.49
CA ASN A 121 6.46 7.67 -5.31
C ASN A 121 5.65 7.70 -4.01
N LEU A 122 4.60 8.54 -3.95
CA LEU A 122 3.70 8.59 -2.80
C LEU A 122 2.91 7.29 -2.64
N TYR A 123 2.50 6.64 -3.72
CA TYR A 123 1.81 5.36 -3.66
C TYR A 123 2.69 4.26 -3.05
N PHE A 124 3.94 4.12 -3.54
CA PHE A 124 4.88 3.10 -3.05
C PHE A 124 5.29 3.36 -1.59
N LEU A 125 5.44 4.62 -1.20
CA LEU A 125 5.63 4.99 0.20
C LEU A 125 4.41 4.60 1.04
N GLY A 126 3.20 4.90 0.56
CA GLY A 126 1.95 4.65 1.27
C GLY A 126 1.71 3.18 1.57
N ILE A 127 1.92 2.29 0.58
CA ILE A 127 1.79 0.84 0.79
C ILE A 127 2.89 0.29 1.71
N SER A 128 4.11 0.85 1.64
CA SER A 128 5.19 0.50 2.58
C SER A 128 4.81 0.86 4.01
N MET A 129 4.27 2.07 4.23
CA MET A 129 3.81 2.52 5.54
C MET A 129 2.61 1.71 6.05
N LEU A 130 1.68 1.33 5.16
CA LEU A 130 0.54 0.47 5.50
C LEU A 130 0.99 -0.89 6.05
N TYR A 131 1.95 -1.54 5.37
CA TYR A 131 2.46 -2.84 5.81
C TYR A 131 3.36 -2.74 7.04
N LEU A 132 4.13 -1.66 7.18
CA LEU A 132 4.88 -1.39 8.41
C LEU A 132 3.92 -1.23 9.61
N PHE A 133 2.82 -0.49 9.42
CA PHE A 133 1.78 -0.37 10.43
C PHE A 133 1.16 -1.73 10.79
N LEU A 134 0.86 -2.58 9.80
CA LEU A 134 0.37 -3.94 10.03
C LEU A 134 1.34 -4.79 10.85
N ILE A 135 2.65 -4.72 10.57
CA ILE A 135 3.66 -5.45 11.35
C ILE A 135 3.67 -4.98 12.80
N ILE A 136 3.66 -3.66 13.04
CA ILE A 136 3.64 -3.09 14.39
C ILE A 136 2.35 -3.50 15.11
N LEU A 137 1.20 -3.40 14.44
CA LEU A 137 -0.08 -3.81 15.00
C LEU A 137 -0.08 -5.30 15.37
N ASN A 138 0.41 -6.17 14.48
CA ASN A 138 0.49 -7.61 14.73
C ASN A 138 1.40 -7.91 15.92
N LEU A 139 2.55 -7.25 16.01
CA LEU A 139 3.46 -7.39 17.14
C LEU A 139 2.78 -7.03 18.46
N LEU A 140 2.10 -5.88 18.51
CA LEU A 140 1.36 -5.44 19.70
C LEU A 140 0.26 -6.42 20.09
N LEU A 141 -0.50 -6.91 19.10
CA LEU A 141 -1.55 -7.91 19.33
C LEU A 141 -0.98 -9.24 19.82
N MET A 142 0.16 -9.69 19.29
CA MET A 142 0.83 -10.90 19.75
C MET A 142 1.28 -10.79 21.21
N PHE A 143 1.88 -9.65 21.59
CA PHE A 143 2.23 -9.39 22.98
C PHE A 143 0.99 -9.41 23.87
N PHE A 144 -0.10 -8.75 23.45
CA PHE A 144 -1.35 -8.74 24.19
C PHE A 144 -1.90 -10.16 24.40
N PHE A 145 -2.04 -10.95 23.33
CA PHE A 145 -2.61 -12.31 23.42
C PHE A 145 -1.71 -13.31 24.15
N ASN A 146 -0.40 -13.09 24.20
CA ASN A 146 0.51 -13.93 24.98
C ASN A 146 0.42 -13.69 26.49
N VAL A 147 0.03 -12.48 26.92
CA VAL A 147 -0.07 -12.13 28.35
C VAL A 147 -1.47 -12.39 28.90
N VAL A 148 -2.49 -12.28 28.05
CA VAL A 148 -3.88 -12.34 28.47
C VAL A 148 -4.35 -13.79 28.68
N PRO A 149 -5.01 -14.12 29.82
CA PRO A 149 -5.58 -15.44 30.06
C PRO A 149 -6.59 -15.84 28.97
N LYS A 150 -6.65 -17.14 28.63
CA LYS A 150 -7.54 -17.66 27.57
C LYS A 150 -9.04 -17.40 27.81
N ASN A 151 -9.42 -17.18 29.06
CA ASN A 151 -10.78 -16.90 29.52
C ASN A 151 -11.01 -15.40 29.85
N TRP A 152 -10.12 -14.53 29.40
CA TRP A 152 -10.23 -13.10 29.67
C TRP A 152 -11.48 -12.49 29.05
N SER A 153 -12.16 -11.66 29.82
CA SER A 153 -13.33 -10.89 29.40
C SER A 153 -13.30 -9.53 30.08
N LEU A 154 -13.95 -8.53 29.49
CA LEU A 154 -14.13 -7.23 30.12
C LEU A 154 -15.05 -7.40 31.34
N PRO A 155 -14.58 -7.08 32.55
CA PRO A 155 -15.27 -7.42 33.80
C PRO A 155 -16.59 -6.64 33.99
N LEU A 156 -16.74 -5.50 33.32
CA LEU A 156 -17.93 -4.64 33.39
C LEU A 156 -19.02 -5.01 32.38
N ILE A 157 -18.82 -6.07 31.58
CA ILE A 157 -19.67 -6.41 30.44
C ILE A 157 -20.10 -7.89 30.51
N PRO A 158 -21.37 -8.22 30.22
CA PRO A 158 -21.82 -9.60 30.09
C PRO A 158 -20.96 -10.44 29.13
N GLY A 159 -20.80 -11.74 29.43
CA GLY A 159 -19.95 -12.65 28.63
C GLY A 159 -20.33 -12.70 27.15
N TYR A 160 -21.64 -12.76 26.83
CA TYR A 160 -22.09 -12.79 25.44
C TYR A 160 -21.76 -11.50 24.66
N ILE A 161 -21.80 -10.33 25.32
CA ILE A 161 -21.44 -9.05 24.68
C ILE A 161 -19.93 -9.00 24.42
N ASN A 162 -19.11 -9.53 25.34
CA ASN A 162 -17.67 -9.65 25.14
C ASN A 162 -17.34 -10.48 23.88
N GLU A 163 -18.02 -11.61 23.67
CA GLU A 163 -17.83 -12.44 22.49
C GLU A 163 -18.24 -11.72 21.19
N ILE A 164 -19.33 -10.97 21.21
CA ILE A 164 -19.77 -10.15 20.08
C ILE A 164 -18.71 -9.09 19.76
N ILE A 165 -18.24 -8.34 20.76
CA ILE A 165 -17.21 -7.31 20.59
C ILE A 165 -15.93 -7.92 19.99
N ALA A 166 -15.48 -9.06 20.52
CA ALA A 166 -14.30 -9.76 20.02
C ALA A 166 -14.47 -10.19 18.56
N SER A 167 -15.65 -10.72 18.19
CA SER A 167 -15.98 -11.11 16.81
C SER A 167 -16.00 -9.90 15.85
N VAL A 168 -16.55 -8.77 16.29
CA VAL A 168 -16.56 -7.52 15.50
C VAL A 168 -15.13 -7.04 15.27
N LEU A 169 -14.34 -6.90 16.33
CA LEU A 169 -12.94 -6.44 16.23
C LEU A 169 -12.10 -7.34 15.33
N TRP A 170 -12.29 -8.66 15.45
CA TRP A 170 -11.60 -9.62 14.59
C TRP A 170 -11.99 -9.48 13.12
N THR A 171 -13.28 -9.31 12.84
CA THR A 171 -13.74 -9.12 11.46
C THR A 171 -13.22 -7.81 10.89
N VAL A 172 -13.18 -6.73 11.67
CA VAL A 172 -12.58 -5.45 11.25
C VAL A 172 -11.11 -5.65 10.87
N TYR A 173 -10.34 -6.34 11.72
CA TYR A 173 -8.93 -6.63 11.46
C TYR A 173 -8.74 -7.45 10.18
N LEU A 174 -9.51 -8.51 9.98
CA LEU A 174 -9.41 -9.32 8.76
C LEU A 174 -9.84 -8.57 7.50
N THR A 175 -10.89 -7.75 7.57
CA THR A 175 -11.28 -6.89 6.45
C THR A 175 -10.15 -5.91 6.10
N PHE A 176 -9.46 -5.37 7.10
CA PHE A 176 -8.29 -4.52 6.88
C PHE A 176 -7.10 -5.28 6.26
N LEU A 177 -6.86 -6.53 6.67
CA LEU A 177 -5.86 -7.40 6.07
C LEU A 177 -6.18 -7.71 4.60
N ILE A 178 -7.42 -8.11 4.29
CA ILE A 178 -7.88 -8.38 2.93
C ILE A 178 -7.77 -7.13 2.07
N ASN A 179 -8.16 -5.96 2.61
CA ASN A 179 -7.94 -4.69 1.93
C ASN A 179 -6.46 -4.53 1.57
N SER A 180 -5.54 -4.73 2.52
CA SER A 180 -4.10 -4.57 2.27
C SER A 180 -3.57 -5.55 1.21
N LEU A 181 -4.05 -6.80 1.21
CA LEU A 181 -3.71 -7.80 0.18
C LEU A 181 -4.22 -7.40 -1.21
N ILE A 182 -5.39 -6.77 -1.31
CA ILE A 182 -5.91 -6.25 -2.59
C ILE A 182 -4.99 -5.16 -3.14
N GLU A 183 -4.38 -4.31 -2.29
CA GLU A 183 -3.40 -3.31 -2.76
C GLU A 183 -2.14 -3.94 -3.35
N LEU A 184 -1.78 -5.15 -2.94
CA LEU A 184 -0.60 -5.82 -3.51
C LEU A 184 -0.76 -6.04 -5.02
N LYS A 185 -1.98 -6.29 -5.51
CA LYS A 185 -2.27 -6.35 -6.95
C LYS A 185 -1.97 -5.02 -7.64
N SER A 186 -2.48 -3.92 -7.06
CA SER A 186 -2.26 -2.56 -7.57
C SER A 186 -0.77 -2.19 -7.56
N PHE A 187 -0.05 -2.64 -6.54
CA PHE A 187 1.40 -2.47 -6.43
C PHE A 187 2.17 -3.15 -7.55
N VAL A 188 1.89 -4.44 -7.82
CA VAL A 188 2.51 -5.17 -8.92
C VAL A 188 2.22 -4.48 -10.26
N TYR A 189 0.98 -4.04 -10.46
CA TYR A 189 0.58 -3.32 -11.67
C TYR A 189 1.30 -1.99 -11.85
N ASN A 190 1.44 -1.19 -10.78
CA ASN A 190 2.15 0.09 -10.82
C ASN A 190 3.65 -0.11 -11.08
N LEU A 191 4.26 -1.13 -10.48
CA LEU A 191 5.65 -1.47 -10.73
C LEU A 191 5.87 -1.87 -12.20
N PHE A 192 4.98 -2.69 -12.74
CA PHE A 192 5.02 -3.08 -14.16
C PHE A 192 4.87 -1.88 -15.10
N GLN A 193 3.99 -0.92 -14.78
CA GLN A 193 3.87 0.32 -15.54
C GLN A 193 5.17 1.13 -15.54
N CYS A 194 5.84 1.26 -14.39
CA CYS A 194 7.12 1.95 -14.29
C CYS A 194 8.19 1.29 -15.17
N PHE A 195 8.24 -0.05 -15.19
CA PHE A 195 9.11 -0.79 -16.09
C PHE A 195 8.82 -0.50 -17.57
N ARG A 196 7.54 -0.50 -17.97
CA ARG A 196 7.15 -0.17 -19.36
C ARG A 196 7.59 1.25 -19.75
N ILE A 197 7.37 2.23 -18.87
CA ILE A 197 7.77 3.62 -19.12
C ILE A 197 9.29 3.71 -19.27
N ASN A 198 10.05 3.03 -18.41
CA ASN A 198 11.51 2.99 -18.50
C ASN A 198 12.00 2.38 -19.82
N ALA A 199 11.42 1.27 -20.24
CA ALA A 199 11.77 0.61 -21.51
C ALA A 199 11.48 1.53 -22.71
N ILE A 200 10.33 2.20 -22.72
CA ILE A 200 9.97 3.15 -23.78
C ILE A 200 10.92 4.36 -23.79
N ALA A 201 11.17 4.97 -22.64
CA ALA A 201 12.07 6.12 -22.53
C ALA A 201 13.49 5.79 -23.01
N SER A 202 14.02 4.63 -22.60
CA SER A 202 15.33 4.13 -23.02
C SER A 202 15.39 3.87 -24.54
N GLY A 203 14.34 3.26 -25.10
CA GLY A 203 14.26 3.01 -26.54
C GLY A 203 14.18 4.30 -27.37
N VAL A 204 13.40 5.28 -26.90
CA VAL A 204 13.31 6.60 -27.55
C VAL A 204 14.66 7.31 -27.53
N ASP A 205 15.39 7.25 -26.43
CA ASP A 205 16.69 7.90 -26.32
C ASP A 205 17.78 7.21 -27.14
N PHE A 206 17.74 5.87 -27.26
CA PHE A 206 18.58 5.15 -28.20
C PHE A 206 18.35 5.62 -29.65
N LEU A 207 17.10 5.75 -30.07
CA LEU A 207 16.76 6.22 -31.43
C LEU A 207 17.22 7.66 -31.69
N LYS A 208 17.15 8.55 -30.69
CA LYS A 208 17.68 9.91 -30.82
C LYS A 208 19.19 9.90 -30.98
N GLN A 209 19.91 9.13 -30.17
CA GLN A 209 21.37 9.04 -30.26
C GLN A 209 21.83 8.49 -31.61
N GLU A 210 21.14 7.49 -32.16
CA GLU A 210 21.44 6.96 -33.49
C GLU A 210 21.18 8.00 -34.59
N LYS A 211 20.08 8.75 -34.49
CA LYS A 211 19.79 9.84 -35.43
C LYS A 211 20.86 10.93 -35.39
N ASP A 212 21.25 11.38 -34.19
CA ASP A 212 22.26 12.43 -34.01
C ASP A 212 23.65 11.99 -34.51
N LYS A 213 23.99 10.70 -34.42
CA LYS A 213 25.22 10.15 -35.05
C LYS A 213 25.12 10.18 -36.56
N SER A 214 24.01 9.72 -37.13
CA SER A 214 23.80 9.69 -38.58
C SER A 214 23.78 11.08 -39.24
N GLU A 215 23.44 12.13 -38.50
CA GLU A 215 23.49 13.52 -38.96
C GLU A 215 24.90 14.14 -38.83
N LYS A 216 25.74 13.63 -37.93
CA LYS A 216 27.15 14.07 -37.78
C LYS A 216 28.10 13.40 -38.77
N ASP A 217 27.74 12.21 -39.25
CA ASP A 217 28.51 11.45 -40.24
C ASP A 217 28.15 11.83 -41.70
N LYS A 218 27.29 12.84 -41.90
CA LYS A 218 26.95 13.46 -43.21
C LYS A 218 27.55 14.84 -43.34
#